data_AF-A0A9D8THS4-F1
#
_entry.id   AF-A0A9D8THS4-F1
#
_cell.length_a   1.000
_cell.length_b   1.000
_cell.length_c   1.000
_cell.angle_alpha   90.00
_cell.angle_beta   90.00
_cell.angle_gamma   90.00
#
_symmetry.space_group_name_H-M   'P 1'
#
loop_
_entity.id
_entity.type
_entity.pdbx_description
1 polymer ?
#
loop_
_entity_poly.entity_id
_entity_poly.type
_entity_poly.pdbx_seq_one_letter_code
_entity_poly.pdbx_strand_id
1 'polypeptide(L)'
;MRKKLYFLLACCLCLTMPSFAKRNQAVNNEKNMAAYLMVYHKDADHGLHMAISYDGYAFHALNKDSAIIDGAKIASQKGIRDPHIYRAPNGYFYLAMTDLHVFGQRDGYRDTQWERDGERYGWGNNKGLVLMRSRDLIHWSCTRLNFQELGGEWSEVGCVWAPEIVYDTQAGKLMLHFTSRKGKGINRIYYVYMNDEFTQMESLPKLLFEAPEG
;
A
#
# COMPACT_ATOMS: atom_id res chain seq x y z
N MET A 1 -57.06 55.57 11.79
CA MET A 1 -57.42 54.27 11.17
C MET A 1 -56.21 53.69 10.47
N ARG A 2 -55.98 52.39 10.67
CA ARG A 2 -54.72 51.62 10.49
C ARG A 2 -54.12 51.65 9.08
N LYS A 3 -52.81 51.90 8.96
CA LYS A 3 -51.97 51.45 7.84
C LYS A 3 -51.06 50.32 8.33
N LYS A 4 -51.16 49.14 7.73
CA LYS A 4 -50.26 47.99 7.98
C LYS A 4 -48.96 48.22 7.21
N LEU A 5 -47.82 48.15 7.90
CA LEU A 5 -46.49 48.17 7.30
C LEU A 5 -45.92 46.74 7.38
N TYR A 6 -45.69 46.13 6.23
CA TYR A 6 -45.01 44.83 6.13
C TYR A 6 -43.51 45.03 6.27
N PHE A 7 -42.90 44.40 7.27
CA PHE A 7 -41.46 44.31 7.43
C PHE A 7 -40.96 43.11 6.61
N LEU A 8 -40.31 43.36 5.47
CA LEU A 8 -39.56 42.31 4.75
C LEU A 8 -38.16 42.27 5.36
N LEU A 9 -37.83 41.21 6.09
CA LEU A 9 -36.49 40.95 6.59
C LEU A 9 -35.73 40.14 5.53
N ALA A 10 -34.83 40.78 4.79
CA ALA A 10 -33.93 40.10 3.87
C ALA A 10 -32.72 39.55 4.66
N CYS A 11 -32.78 38.27 5.05
CA CYS A 11 -31.63 37.54 5.57
C CYS A 11 -30.63 37.25 4.44
N CYS A 12 -29.55 38.04 4.35
CA CYS A 12 -28.37 37.67 3.57
C CYS A 12 -27.62 36.55 4.31
N LEU A 13 -27.89 35.29 3.96
CA LEU A 13 -27.10 34.15 4.37
C LEU A 13 -25.80 34.14 3.53
N CYS A 14 -24.74 34.78 4.01
CA CYS A 14 -23.41 34.62 3.44
C CYS A 14 -22.91 33.20 3.77
N LEU A 15 -23.22 32.25 2.89
CA LEU A 15 -22.58 30.93 2.86
C LEU A 15 -21.10 31.12 2.51
N THR A 16 -20.24 31.18 3.53
CA THR A 16 -18.80 31.02 3.35
C THR A 16 -18.55 29.58 2.90
N MET A 17 -18.50 29.34 1.60
CA MET A 17 -17.98 28.08 1.09
C MET A 17 -16.52 27.97 1.53
N PRO A 18 -16.11 26.88 2.21
CA PRO A 18 -14.69 26.63 2.41
C PRO A 18 -14.10 26.44 1.02
N SER A 19 -13.31 27.44 0.59
CA SER A 19 -12.49 27.32 -0.59
C SER A 19 -11.49 26.20 -0.29
N PHE A 20 -11.77 24.99 -0.78
CA PHE A 20 -10.75 23.97 -0.94
C PHE A 20 -9.77 24.52 -1.97
N ALA A 21 -8.80 25.32 -1.50
CA ALA A 21 -7.66 25.66 -2.30
C ALA A 21 -7.00 24.35 -2.69
N LYS A 22 -7.14 23.97 -3.98
CA LYS A 22 -6.26 22.97 -4.60
C LYS A 22 -4.85 23.49 -4.37
N ARG A 23 -4.18 22.97 -3.35
CA ARG A 23 -2.75 23.21 -3.15
C ARG A 23 -2.10 22.59 -4.38
N ASN A 24 -1.74 23.42 -5.34
CA ASN A 24 -0.86 23.05 -6.44
C ASN A 24 0.48 22.67 -5.81
N GLN A 25 0.59 21.43 -5.31
CA GLN A 25 1.88 20.86 -5.00
C GLN A 25 2.56 20.65 -6.34
N ALA A 26 3.65 21.40 -6.54
CA ALA A 26 4.49 21.30 -7.71
C ALA A 26 4.78 19.82 -7.97
N VAL A 27 4.44 19.35 -9.17
CA VAL A 27 4.97 18.10 -9.68
C VAL A 27 6.49 18.23 -9.60
N ASN A 28 7.09 17.39 -8.76
CA ASN A 28 8.50 17.42 -8.47
C ASN A 28 9.27 17.16 -9.77
N ASN A 29 9.87 18.20 -10.36
CA ASN A 29 10.72 18.04 -11.54
C ASN A 29 11.91 17.16 -11.17
N GLU A 30 12.15 16.08 -11.93
CA GLU A 30 13.27 15.17 -11.72
C GLU A 30 14.61 15.90 -11.64
N LYS A 31 14.77 17.02 -12.37
CA LYS A 31 15.98 17.87 -12.32
C LYS A 31 16.27 18.46 -10.94
N ASN A 32 15.29 18.50 -10.05
CA ASN A 32 15.42 18.99 -8.68
C ASN A 32 15.56 17.84 -7.66
N MET A 33 15.63 16.59 -8.11
CA MET A 33 15.77 15.42 -7.25
C MET A 33 17.25 15.05 -7.08
N ALA A 34 17.63 14.66 -5.87
CA ALA A 34 19.03 14.40 -5.54
C ALA A 34 19.51 13.01 -5.96
N ALA A 35 18.64 12.00 -5.93
CA ALA A 35 18.97 10.60 -6.18
C ALA A 35 17.70 9.77 -6.45
N TYR A 36 17.89 8.59 -7.05
CA TYR A 36 16.94 7.50 -7.10
C TYR A 36 17.01 6.67 -5.81
N LEU A 37 15.86 6.22 -5.33
CA LEU A 37 15.74 5.33 -4.18
C LEU A 37 15.16 3.99 -4.66
N MET A 38 15.87 2.91 -4.38
CA MET A 38 15.39 1.54 -4.56
C MET A 38 15.06 0.95 -3.19
N VAL A 39 13.96 0.22 -3.13
CA VAL A 39 13.57 -0.61 -1.98
C VAL A 39 13.62 -2.08 -2.39
N TYR A 40 14.07 -2.94 -1.48
CA TYR A 40 14.17 -4.38 -1.72
C TYR A 40 14.05 -5.16 -0.41
N HIS A 41 13.76 -6.45 -0.49
CA HIS A 41 13.80 -7.34 0.68
C HIS A 41 14.96 -8.33 0.55
N LYS A 42 15.33 -8.94 1.68
CA LYS A 42 16.27 -10.06 1.70
C LYS A 42 15.68 -11.21 2.48
N ASP A 43 15.84 -12.41 1.94
CA ASP A 43 15.40 -13.65 2.59
C ASP A 43 16.22 -14.01 3.85
N ALA A 44 17.39 -13.38 4.02
CA ALA A 44 18.26 -13.57 5.17
C ALA A 44 17.65 -12.99 6.46
N ASP A 45 16.97 -11.84 6.38
CA ASP A 45 16.39 -11.15 7.54
C ASP A 45 14.89 -10.81 7.39
N HIS A 46 14.33 -11.01 6.20
CA HIS A 46 12.94 -10.65 5.82
C HIS A 46 12.58 -9.20 6.16
N GLY A 47 13.56 -8.31 6.16
CA GLY A 47 13.40 -6.88 6.40
C GLY A 47 13.31 -6.07 5.11
N LEU A 48 12.94 -4.80 5.25
CA LEU A 48 13.00 -3.81 4.19
C LEU A 48 14.41 -3.20 4.14
N HIS A 49 15.02 -3.24 2.97
CA HIS A 49 16.30 -2.63 2.67
C HIS A 49 16.13 -1.49 1.66
N MET A 50 17.10 -0.59 1.62
CA MET A 50 17.10 0.55 0.72
C MET A 50 18.47 0.76 0.11
N ALA A 51 18.50 1.21 -1.14
CA ALA A 51 19.71 1.62 -1.84
C ALA A 51 19.47 2.94 -2.59
N ILE A 52 20.52 3.73 -2.75
CA ILE A 52 20.46 4.99 -3.50
C ILE A 52 21.31 4.91 -4.76
N SER A 53 20.91 5.65 -5.78
CA SER A 53 21.68 5.83 -7.00
C SER A 53 21.59 7.27 -7.48
N TYR A 54 22.71 7.85 -7.92
CA TYR A 54 22.74 9.21 -8.49
C TYR A 54 22.52 9.20 -10.01
N ASP A 55 22.74 8.06 -10.66
CA ASP A 55 22.66 7.90 -12.11
C ASP A 55 21.53 6.98 -12.58
N GLY A 56 20.87 6.28 -11.65
CA GLY A 56 19.81 5.31 -11.92
C GLY A 56 20.32 3.94 -12.37
N TYR A 57 21.64 3.73 -12.45
CA TYR A 57 22.27 2.49 -12.91
C TYR A 57 23.05 1.79 -11.78
N ALA A 58 23.85 2.53 -11.04
CA ALA A 58 24.64 2.00 -9.93
C ALA A 58 23.97 2.32 -8.60
N PHE A 59 23.52 1.27 -7.90
CA PHE A 59 22.86 1.39 -6.59
C PHE A 59 23.80 0.99 -5.47
N HIS A 60 23.87 1.85 -4.44
CA HIS A 60 24.62 1.60 -3.22
C HIS A 60 23.66 1.35 -2.06
N ALA A 61 23.78 0.18 -1.44
CA ALA A 61 22.99 -0.18 -0.27
C ALA A 61 23.22 0.80 0.88
N LEU A 62 22.13 1.28 1.48
CA LEU A 62 22.16 2.10 2.67
C LEU A 62 22.40 1.22 3.91
N ASN A 63 22.75 1.85 5.03
CA ASN A 63 22.87 1.19 6.33
C ASN A 63 23.77 -0.07 6.34
N LYS A 64 24.85 -0.05 5.56
CA LYS A 64 25.75 -1.20 5.37
C LYS A 64 24.98 -2.47 4.96
N ASP A 65 23.91 -2.30 4.18
CA ASP A 65 23.06 -3.38 3.69
C ASP A 65 22.39 -4.21 4.80
N SER A 66 22.23 -3.60 5.98
CA SER A 66 21.37 -4.07 7.07
C SER A 66 19.97 -3.49 6.92
N ALA A 67 18.95 -4.25 7.31
CA ALA A 67 17.56 -3.84 7.20
C ALA A 67 17.32 -2.42 7.77
N ILE A 68 16.66 -1.58 6.98
CA ILE A 68 16.18 -0.25 7.38
C ILE A 68 14.94 -0.38 8.25
N ILE A 69 14.04 -1.31 7.88
CA ILE A 69 12.85 -1.63 8.68
C ILE A 69 12.81 -3.13 8.92
N ASP A 70 12.73 -3.51 10.19
CA ASP A 70 12.62 -4.90 10.63
C ASP A 70 11.22 -5.45 10.32
N GLY A 71 11.16 -6.45 9.44
CA GLY A 71 9.93 -7.11 9.02
C GLY A 71 9.16 -7.76 10.19
N ALA A 72 9.88 -8.23 11.22
CA ALA A 72 9.27 -8.85 12.39
C ALA A 72 8.40 -7.89 13.21
N LYS A 73 8.70 -6.58 13.15
CA LYS A 73 7.97 -5.53 13.86
C LYS A 73 6.71 -5.08 13.10
N ILE A 74 6.75 -5.10 11.77
CA ILE A 74 5.71 -4.51 10.93
C ILE A 74 4.75 -5.53 10.32
N ALA A 75 5.16 -6.80 10.15
CA ALA A 75 4.36 -7.83 9.48
C ALA A 75 3.72 -8.82 10.46
N SER A 76 2.56 -9.36 10.10
CA SER A 76 1.87 -10.41 10.85
C SER A 76 2.65 -11.71 10.80
N GLN A 77 3.20 -12.05 9.63
CA GLN A 77 4.01 -13.24 9.38
C GLN A 77 5.45 -13.11 9.89
N LYS A 78 5.81 -11.98 10.50
CA LYS A 78 7.16 -11.68 10.97
C LYS A 78 8.21 -11.53 9.86
N GLY A 79 7.78 -11.17 8.65
CA GLY A 79 8.65 -10.91 7.51
C GLY A 79 7.89 -10.23 6.38
N ILE A 80 8.62 -9.49 5.55
CA ILE A 80 8.07 -8.86 4.35
C ILE A 80 8.74 -9.38 3.08
N ARG A 81 8.05 -9.20 1.94
CA ARG A 81 8.61 -9.37 0.60
C ARG A 81 8.06 -8.32 -0.36
N ASP A 82 8.71 -8.22 -1.52
CA ASP A 82 8.23 -7.49 -2.70
C ASP A 82 7.84 -6.04 -2.38
N PRO A 83 8.73 -5.24 -1.77
CA PRO A 83 8.42 -3.85 -1.46
C PRO A 83 8.29 -3.02 -2.74
N HIS A 84 7.24 -2.21 -2.81
CA HIS A 84 7.08 -1.17 -3.82
C HIS A 84 6.92 0.18 -3.14
N ILE A 85 7.71 1.18 -3.57
CA ILE A 85 7.64 2.56 -3.08
C ILE A 85 7.10 3.51 -4.16
N TYR A 86 6.19 4.39 -3.77
CA TYR A 86 5.62 5.41 -4.64
C TYR A 86 5.64 6.79 -3.96
N ARG A 87 6.18 7.80 -4.65
CA ARG A 87 6.08 9.20 -4.25
C ARG A 87 4.89 9.84 -4.94
N ALA A 88 3.83 10.14 -4.19
CA ALA A 88 2.64 10.74 -4.78
C ALA A 88 2.77 12.27 -4.94
N PRO A 89 1.94 12.89 -5.79
CA PRO A 89 1.91 14.35 -5.97
C PRO A 89 1.61 15.12 -4.68
N ASN A 90 0.97 14.49 -3.70
CA ASN A 90 0.66 15.10 -2.41
C ASN A 90 1.86 15.25 -1.45
N GLY A 91 3.05 14.84 -1.89
CA GLY A 91 4.31 14.90 -1.14
C GLY A 91 4.48 13.81 -0.08
N TYR A 92 3.65 12.75 -0.09
CA TYR A 92 3.90 11.54 0.69
C TYR A 92 4.60 10.47 -0.14
N PHE A 93 5.34 9.63 0.56
CA PHE A 93 5.86 8.35 0.10
C PHE A 93 4.99 7.24 0.67
N TYR A 94 4.66 6.27 -0.18
CA TYR A 94 3.82 5.12 0.13
C TYR A 94 4.59 3.85 -0.15
N LEU A 95 4.53 2.90 0.78
CA LEU A 95 5.12 1.58 0.66
C LEU A 95 4.02 0.53 0.77
N ALA A 96 4.04 -0.45 -0.11
CA ALA A 96 3.27 -1.67 0.03
C ALA A 96 4.20 -2.88 -0.09
N MET A 97 3.95 -3.89 0.73
CA MET A 97 4.76 -5.11 0.80
C MET A 97 3.87 -6.33 1.03
N THR A 98 4.29 -7.47 0.51
CA THR A 98 3.74 -8.78 0.86
C THR A 98 4.03 -9.08 2.34
N ASP A 99 3.00 -9.39 3.16
CA ASP A 99 3.16 -9.85 4.55
C ASP A 99 3.51 -11.36 4.56
N LEU A 100 4.81 -11.70 4.44
CA LEU A 100 5.26 -13.09 4.33
C LEU A 100 6.69 -13.29 4.86
N HIS A 101 6.83 -14.29 5.72
CA HIS A 101 8.11 -14.85 6.12
C HIS A 101 8.19 -16.29 5.58
N VAL A 102 9.11 -16.58 4.65
CA VAL A 102 9.21 -17.89 3.99
C VAL A 102 10.04 -18.91 4.78
N PHE A 103 10.93 -18.45 5.65
CA PHE A 103 11.73 -19.27 6.57
C PHE A 103 11.31 -19.18 8.05
N GLY A 104 10.01 -18.99 8.33
CA GLY A 104 9.54 -18.66 9.68
C GLY A 104 9.83 -19.76 10.71
N GLN A 105 9.89 -21.02 10.26
CA GLN A 105 10.31 -22.15 11.09
C GLN A 105 11.80 -22.11 11.42
N ARG A 106 12.65 -21.87 10.43
CA ARG A 106 14.11 -21.74 10.60
C ARG A 106 14.44 -20.64 11.63
N ASP A 107 13.71 -19.53 11.55
CA ASP A 107 13.96 -18.34 12.37
C ASP A 107 13.19 -18.37 13.72
N GLY A 108 12.50 -19.47 14.03
CA GLY A 108 11.85 -19.69 15.32
C GLY A 108 10.55 -18.90 15.55
N TYR A 109 9.92 -18.38 14.49
CA TYR A 109 8.65 -17.67 14.58
C TYR A 109 7.43 -18.59 14.59
N ARG A 110 7.59 -19.85 14.16
CA ARG A 110 6.53 -20.88 14.13
C ARG A 110 7.14 -22.29 14.10
N ASP A 111 6.39 -23.29 14.53
CA ASP A 111 6.88 -24.68 14.58
C ASP A 111 6.80 -25.40 13.23
N THR A 112 6.08 -24.84 12.25
CA THR A 112 5.84 -25.43 10.94
C THR A 112 6.38 -24.55 9.82
N GLN A 113 6.74 -25.16 8.68
CA GLN A 113 7.15 -24.40 7.50
C GLN A 113 6.07 -23.40 7.06
N TRP A 114 4.80 -23.85 7.04
CA TRP A 114 3.61 -23.04 6.78
C TRP A 114 2.56 -23.29 7.86
N GLU A 115 1.83 -22.24 8.28
CA GLU A 115 0.73 -22.37 9.25
C GLU A 115 -0.56 -22.87 8.58
N ARG A 116 -0.64 -22.79 7.24
CA ARG A 116 -1.76 -23.22 6.43
C ARG A 116 -1.42 -24.47 5.62
N ASP A 117 -2.44 -25.26 5.33
CA ASP A 117 -2.33 -26.47 4.51
C ASP A 117 -1.72 -26.17 3.13
N GLY A 118 -0.56 -26.78 2.86
CA GLY A 118 0.17 -26.62 1.60
C GLY A 118 -0.55 -27.23 0.40
N GLU A 119 -1.38 -28.25 0.59
CA GLU A 119 -2.19 -28.82 -0.49
C GLU A 119 -3.34 -27.91 -0.90
N ARG A 120 -3.83 -27.07 0.02
CA ARG A 120 -4.91 -26.13 -0.27
C ARG A 120 -4.42 -24.74 -0.69
N TYR A 121 -3.28 -24.29 -0.15
CA TYR A 121 -2.83 -22.89 -0.32
C TYR A 121 -1.42 -22.75 -0.94
N GLY A 122 -0.67 -23.84 -1.10
CA GLY A 122 0.70 -23.81 -1.62
C GLY A 122 1.62 -22.99 -0.72
N TRP A 123 2.33 -22.02 -1.28
CA TRP A 123 3.16 -21.05 -0.54
C TRP A 123 2.32 -19.98 0.21
N GLY A 124 1.09 -20.32 0.56
CA GLY A 124 0.01 -19.38 0.85
C GLY A 124 -0.15 -19.00 2.32
N ASN A 125 0.94 -18.87 3.08
CA ASN A 125 0.84 -18.37 4.46
C ASN A 125 0.57 -16.86 4.51
N ASN A 126 0.90 -16.19 3.41
CA ASN A 126 0.52 -14.80 3.19
C ASN A 126 -1.01 -14.67 3.10
N LYS A 127 -1.54 -13.76 3.90
CA LYS A 127 -2.97 -13.42 3.98
C LYS A 127 -3.24 -11.95 3.66
N GLY A 128 -2.19 -11.18 3.37
CA GLY A 128 -2.30 -9.74 3.46
C GLY A 128 -1.07 -8.96 3.06
N LEU A 129 -1.18 -7.64 3.23
CA LEU A 129 -0.15 -6.68 2.87
C LEU A 129 0.22 -5.81 4.07
N VAL A 130 1.46 -5.36 4.10
CA VAL A 130 1.90 -4.28 5.00
C VAL A 130 1.94 -2.98 4.20
N LEU A 131 1.26 -1.96 4.71
CA LEU A 131 1.18 -0.63 4.11
C LEU A 131 1.87 0.39 5.01
N MET A 132 2.69 1.25 4.43
CA MET A 132 3.37 2.32 5.16
C MET A 132 3.29 3.65 4.41
N ARG A 133 3.27 4.75 5.16
CA ARG A 133 3.21 6.11 4.60
C ARG A 133 4.15 7.03 5.38
N SER A 134 4.89 7.87 4.66
CA SER A 134 5.86 8.83 5.24
C SER A 134 5.90 10.13 4.45
N ARG A 135 6.29 11.24 5.10
CA ARG A 135 6.62 12.50 4.40
C ARG A 135 8.12 12.68 4.18
N ASP A 136 8.96 12.00 4.95
CA ASP A 136 10.39 12.28 5.07
C ASP A 136 11.28 11.04 4.89
N LEU A 137 10.68 9.88 4.58
CA LEU A 137 11.34 8.57 4.45
C LEU A 137 11.96 8.03 5.76
N ILE A 138 11.76 8.73 6.89
CA ILE A 138 12.33 8.37 8.19
C ILE A 138 11.21 7.90 9.12
N HIS A 139 10.13 8.68 9.23
CA HIS A 139 9.00 8.39 10.11
C HIS A 139 7.86 7.79 9.29
N TRP A 140 7.43 6.60 9.66
CA TRP A 140 6.45 5.83 8.92
C TRP A 140 5.23 5.47 9.76
N SER A 141 4.03 5.70 9.24
CA SER A 141 2.85 4.97 9.71
C SER A 141 2.91 3.53 9.18
N CYS A 142 2.23 2.61 9.87
CA CYS A 142 2.19 1.20 9.47
C CYS A 142 0.79 0.63 9.69
N THR A 143 0.25 -0.02 8.67
CA THR A 143 -1.04 -0.71 8.70
C THR A 143 -0.92 -2.07 8.05
N ARG A 144 -1.63 -3.07 8.58
CA ARG A 144 -1.68 -4.42 8.01
C ARG A 144 -3.07 -4.63 7.42
N LEU A 145 -3.14 -4.99 6.15
CA LEU A 145 -4.39 -5.39 5.51
C LEU A 145 -4.48 -6.91 5.51
N ASN A 146 -5.42 -7.46 6.26
CA ASN A 146 -5.71 -8.89 6.24
C ASN A 146 -6.92 -9.15 5.33
N PHE A 147 -6.69 -9.83 4.21
CA PHE A 147 -7.74 -10.03 3.20
C PHE A 147 -8.79 -11.05 3.63
N GLN A 148 -8.49 -11.89 4.63
CA GLN A 148 -9.49 -12.83 5.16
C GLN A 148 -10.63 -12.11 5.88
N GLU A 149 -10.38 -10.91 6.42
CA GLU A 149 -11.39 -10.09 7.12
C GLU A 149 -12.42 -9.48 6.17
N LEU A 150 -12.17 -9.49 4.86
CA LEU A 150 -13.14 -9.06 3.85
C LEU A 150 -14.30 -10.04 3.69
N GLY A 151 -14.17 -11.28 4.18
CA GLY A 151 -15.19 -12.31 4.07
C GLY A 151 -15.43 -12.79 2.64
N GLY A 152 -16.51 -13.56 2.45
CA GLY A 152 -16.90 -14.11 1.16
C GLY A 152 -15.75 -14.86 0.47
N GLU A 153 -15.57 -14.61 -0.83
CA GLU A 153 -14.49 -15.23 -1.62
C GLU A 153 -13.07 -14.86 -1.15
N TRP A 154 -12.88 -13.83 -0.32
CA TRP A 154 -11.56 -13.40 0.15
C TRP A 154 -11.08 -14.13 1.41
N SER A 155 -12.00 -14.79 2.13
CA SER A 155 -11.66 -15.67 3.27
C SER A 155 -10.69 -16.80 2.87
N GLU A 156 -10.79 -17.25 1.62
CA GLU A 156 -10.03 -18.36 1.03
C GLU A 156 -8.85 -17.90 0.15
N VAL A 157 -8.39 -16.67 0.37
CA VAL A 157 -7.23 -16.13 -0.34
C VAL A 157 -6.02 -17.05 -0.16
N GLY A 158 -5.44 -17.49 -1.27
CA GLY A 158 -4.22 -18.28 -1.31
C GLY A 158 -2.95 -17.42 -1.31
N CYS A 159 -3.06 -16.17 -1.77
CA CYS A 159 -2.01 -15.17 -1.67
C CYS A 159 -2.51 -13.75 -1.92
N VAL A 160 -1.75 -12.77 -1.46
CA VAL A 160 -1.83 -11.34 -1.78
C VAL A 160 -0.39 -10.85 -1.94
N TRP A 161 0.14 -10.94 -3.16
CA TRP A 161 1.57 -10.84 -3.44
C TRP A 161 1.91 -9.67 -4.35
N ALA A 162 3.17 -9.22 -4.23
CA ALA A 162 3.80 -8.23 -5.10
C ALA A 162 2.91 -7.01 -5.36
N PRO A 163 2.56 -6.26 -4.30
CA PRO A 163 1.74 -5.08 -4.46
C PRO A 163 2.53 -3.97 -5.16
N GLU A 164 1.87 -3.20 -6.01
CA GLU A 164 2.39 -1.95 -6.54
C GLU A 164 1.35 -0.84 -6.41
N ILE A 165 1.85 0.39 -6.35
CA ILE A 165 1.07 1.60 -6.06
C ILE A 165 1.21 2.57 -7.22
N VAL A 166 0.09 3.07 -7.71
CA VAL A 166 0.03 4.11 -8.72
C VAL A 166 -1.05 5.13 -8.36
N TYR A 167 -0.86 6.39 -8.74
CA TYR A 167 -1.92 7.39 -8.63
C TYR A 167 -2.74 7.42 -9.92
N ASP A 168 -4.01 7.07 -9.84
CA ASP A 168 -4.96 7.23 -10.93
C ASP A 168 -5.40 8.70 -10.98
N THR A 169 -4.97 9.41 -12.03
CA THR A 169 -5.27 10.83 -12.23
C THR A 169 -6.72 11.09 -12.64
N GLN A 170 -7.41 10.10 -13.23
CA GLN A 170 -8.81 10.20 -13.61
C GLN A 170 -9.72 10.03 -12.38
N ALA A 171 -9.39 9.06 -11.52
CA ALA A 171 -10.10 8.86 -10.25
C ALA A 171 -9.68 9.86 -9.16
N GLY A 172 -8.47 10.42 -9.28
CA GLY A 172 -7.87 11.29 -8.26
C GLY A 172 -7.49 10.55 -6.99
N LYS A 173 -7.10 9.27 -7.10
CA LYS A 173 -6.88 8.36 -5.95
C LYS A 173 -5.65 7.48 -6.13
N LEU A 174 -5.12 7.01 -5.00
CA LEU A 174 -4.12 5.94 -5.01
C LEU A 174 -4.79 4.61 -5.30
N MET A 175 -4.33 3.96 -6.38
CA MET A 175 -4.66 2.60 -6.72
C MET A 175 -3.54 1.68 -6.24
N LEU A 176 -3.91 0.63 -5.52
CA LEU A 176 -3.05 -0.48 -5.16
C LEU A 176 -3.46 -1.67 -6.02
N HIS A 177 -2.52 -2.26 -6.74
CA HIS A 177 -2.75 -3.54 -7.44
C HIS A 177 -1.81 -4.61 -6.93
N PHE A 178 -2.25 -5.86 -6.98
CA PHE A 178 -1.53 -7.00 -6.41
C PHE A 178 -1.99 -8.30 -7.08
N THR A 179 -1.16 -9.33 -6.98
CA THR A 179 -1.50 -10.67 -7.46
C THR A 179 -2.23 -11.46 -6.37
N SER A 180 -3.35 -12.09 -6.72
CA SER A 180 -4.08 -12.98 -5.82
C SER A 180 -4.65 -14.18 -6.53
N ARG A 181 -4.89 -15.25 -5.77
CA ARG A 181 -5.63 -16.44 -6.15
C ARG A 181 -6.45 -16.95 -4.99
N LYS A 182 -7.44 -17.80 -5.26
CA LYS A 182 -8.18 -18.56 -4.23
C LYS A 182 -7.54 -19.93 -4.08
N GLY A 183 -7.17 -20.34 -2.87
CA GLY A 183 -6.44 -21.59 -2.65
C GLY A 183 -5.19 -21.72 -3.54
N LYS A 184 -5.13 -22.79 -4.36
CA LYS A 184 -4.13 -23.02 -5.42
C LYS A 184 -4.67 -22.76 -6.83
N GLY A 185 -5.72 -21.96 -6.96
CA GLY A 185 -6.29 -21.58 -8.25
C GLY A 185 -5.39 -20.66 -9.08
N ILE A 186 -5.94 -20.14 -10.17
CA ILE A 186 -5.25 -19.26 -11.12
C ILE A 186 -4.90 -17.92 -10.46
N ASN A 187 -3.66 -17.47 -10.66
CA ASN A 187 -3.20 -16.14 -10.25
C ASN A 187 -3.83 -15.08 -11.17
N ARG A 188 -4.43 -14.06 -10.56
CA ARG A 188 -5.02 -12.90 -11.23
C ARG A 188 -4.46 -11.63 -10.59
N ILE A 189 -4.45 -10.54 -11.35
CA ILE A 189 -4.12 -9.22 -10.79
C ILE A 189 -5.43 -8.54 -10.41
N TYR A 190 -5.51 -8.06 -9.18
CA TYR A 190 -6.64 -7.28 -8.67
C TYR A 190 -6.16 -5.87 -8.35
N TYR A 191 -7.10 -4.93 -8.29
CA TYR A 191 -6.85 -3.57 -7.82
C TYR A 191 -7.91 -3.10 -6.82
N VAL A 192 -7.52 -2.13 -6.00
CA VAL A 192 -8.37 -1.38 -5.07
C VAL A 192 -7.94 0.09 -5.06
N TYR A 193 -8.88 0.98 -4.78
CA TYR A 193 -8.55 2.34 -4.36
C TYR A 193 -8.40 2.40 -2.84
N MET A 194 -7.41 3.17 -2.41
CA MET A 194 -7.08 3.36 -0.99
C MET A 194 -7.65 4.69 -0.49
N ASN A 195 -7.98 4.75 0.80
CA ASN A 195 -8.27 6.02 1.46
C ASN A 195 -7.03 6.92 1.51
N ASP A 196 -7.22 8.22 1.78
CA ASP A 196 -6.14 9.21 1.81
C ASP A 196 -5.08 8.91 2.88
N GLU A 197 -5.49 8.26 3.98
CA GLU A 197 -4.61 7.80 5.06
C GLU A 197 -3.73 6.62 4.66
N PHE A 198 -4.04 5.94 3.57
CA PHE A 198 -3.40 4.72 3.09
C PHE A 198 -3.39 3.61 4.14
N THR A 199 -4.55 3.42 4.76
CA THR A 199 -4.78 2.44 5.83
C THR A 199 -5.91 1.48 5.50
N GLN A 200 -6.81 1.83 4.58
CA GLN A 200 -8.00 1.05 4.28
C GLN A 200 -8.31 1.08 2.79
N MET A 201 -8.87 -0.03 2.30
CA MET A 201 -9.42 -0.13 0.96
C MET A 201 -10.81 0.49 0.94
N GLU A 202 -11.15 1.24 -0.10
CA GLU A 202 -12.47 1.87 -0.22
C GLU A 202 -13.56 0.91 -0.73
N SER A 203 -13.15 -0.24 -1.27
CA SER A 203 -14.05 -1.27 -1.77
C SER A 203 -13.37 -2.64 -1.77
N LEU A 204 -14.15 -3.69 -2.04
CA LEU A 204 -13.60 -5.00 -2.31
C LEU A 204 -12.74 -4.98 -3.59
N PRO A 205 -11.68 -5.80 -3.67
CA PRO A 205 -10.82 -5.82 -4.85
C PRO A 205 -11.55 -6.23 -6.12
N LYS A 206 -11.19 -5.56 -7.21
CA LYS A 206 -11.74 -5.77 -8.55
C LYS A 206 -10.69 -6.40 -9.45
N LEU A 207 -11.11 -7.27 -10.36
CA LEU A 207 -10.20 -7.86 -11.34
C LEU A 207 -9.59 -6.77 -12.21
N LEU A 208 -8.27 -6.71 -12.27
CA LEU A 208 -7.52 -5.84 -13.18
C LEU A 208 -7.12 -6.62 -14.43
N PHE A 209 -6.60 -7.83 -14.25
CA PHE A 209 -6.09 -8.65 -15.34
C PHE A 209 -6.14 -10.15 -14.99
N GLU A 210 -6.51 -10.93 -15.99
CA GLU A 210 -6.42 -12.39 -16.01
C GLU A 210 -5.84 -12.78 -17.38
N ALA A 211 -4.83 -13.64 -17.39
CA ALA A 211 -4.28 -14.14 -18.64
C ALA A 211 -5.36 -14.95 -19.38
N PRO A 212 -5.48 -14.83 -20.71
CA PRO A 212 -6.40 -15.66 -21.46
C PRO A 212 -6.08 -17.15 -21.26
N GLU A 213 -7.11 -17.99 -21.23
CA GLU A 213 -6.93 -19.44 -21.27
C GLU A 213 -6.22 -19.81 -22.58
N GLY A 214 -5.15 -20.60 -22.47
CA GLY A 214 -4.34 -21.06 -23.61
C GLY A 214 -4.96 -22.25 -24.34
#